data_AF-A0A8T1RWP0-F1
#
_entry.id   AF-A0A8T1RWP0-F1
#
_cell.length_a   1.000
_cell.length_b   1.000
_cell.length_c   1.000
_cell.angle_alpha   90.00
_cell.angle_beta   90.00
_cell.angle_gamma   90.00
#
_symmetry.space_group_name_H-M   'P 1'
#
loop_
_entity.id
_entity.type
_entity.pdbx_description
1 polymer ?
#
loop_
_entity_poly.entity_id
_entity_poly.type
_entity_poly.pdbx_seq_one_letter_code
_entity_poly.pdbx_strand_id
1 'polypeptide(L)'
;MAMAQLSHTGQKHKTSKESVLFPHKIATDQQSMVLVKRLLAISVSCITYLRGLFPESSYGTRYLDDLCLKILREDKSCLGSLQIVKWIQGCFDALEKNYLHMAVLAIYTNPKEPQRTELYQFKFKYTKDGPQMDIVSTKMSFAKWVSSEEIKKGSILLIRKLYLLMQNLGPLPNDITLTMKLFYYND
;
A
#
# COMPACT_ATOMS: atom_id res chain seq x y z
N MET A 1 -9.82 53.13 -3.58
CA MET A 1 -9.61 51.72 -4.01
C MET A 1 -8.28 51.63 -4.73
N ALA A 2 -7.23 51.16 -4.04
CA ALA A 2 -5.96 50.66 -4.58
C ALA A 2 -5.06 50.23 -3.41
N MET A 3 -4.39 49.07 -3.51
CA MET A 3 -3.12 48.63 -2.87
C MET A 3 -3.05 47.10 -3.07
N ALA A 4 -2.36 46.60 -4.09
CA ALA A 4 -0.92 46.35 -4.20
C ALA A 4 -0.41 45.22 -3.28
N GLN A 5 0.18 44.21 -3.94
CA GLN A 5 0.74 42.99 -3.38
C GLN A 5 1.98 43.25 -2.52
N LEU A 6 2.15 42.47 -1.46
CA LEU A 6 3.46 42.12 -0.92
C LEU A 6 3.49 40.61 -0.63
N SER A 7 4.15 39.90 -1.54
CA SER A 7 4.57 38.52 -1.41
C SER A 7 5.62 38.40 -0.31
N HIS A 8 5.26 37.81 0.82
CA HIS A 8 6.24 37.29 1.76
C HIS A 8 6.66 35.88 1.33
N THR A 9 7.85 35.80 0.75
CA THR A 9 8.66 34.60 0.59
C THR A 9 8.99 34.05 1.98
N GLY A 10 8.09 33.26 2.54
CA GLY A 10 8.38 32.42 3.70
C GLY A 10 9.18 31.21 3.22
N GLN A 11 10.49 31.20 3.47
CA GLN A 11 11.31 29.99 3.44
C GLN A 11 10.64 28.93 4.32
N LYS A 12 9.90 28.00 3.70
CA LYS A 12 9.39 26.81 4.39
C LYS A 12 10.58 25.90 4.66
N HIS A 13 11.06 25.97 5.89
CA HIS A 13 11.90 25.00 6.55
C HIS A 13 11.43 23.56 6.21
N LYS A 14 12.18 22.89 5.32
CA LYS A 14 12.11 21.45 5.09
C LYS A 14 12.63 20.76 6.35
N THR A 15 11.73 20.40 7.26
CA THR A 15 12.12 19.65 8.46
C THR A 15 11.18 18.47 8.74
N SER A 16 11.74 17.29 8.52
CA SER A 16 11.64 16.10 9.39
C SER A 16 10.46 15.13 9.31
N LYS A 17 9.42 15.32 8.49
CA LYS A 17 8.30 14.33 8.42
C LYS A 17 8.32 13.40 7.19
N GLU A 18 9.04 13.74 6.12
CA GLU A 18 9.09 12.93 4.89
C GLU A 18 9.97 11.69 4.97
N SER A 19 11.07 11.75 5.73
CA SER A 19 12.04 10.65 5.86
C SER A 19 11.49 9.42 6.58
N VAL A 20 10.31 9.52 7.18
CA VAL A 20 9.69 8.45 7.98
C VAL A 20 8.97 7.44 7.10
N LEU A 21 8.51 7.80 5.90
CA LEU A 21 7.73 6.88 5.04
C LEU A 21 8.60 5.99 4.16
N PHE A 22 9.64 6.53 3.52
CA PHE A 22 10.53 5.77 2.66
C PHE A 22 12.00 6.17 2.93
N PRO A 23 12.93 5.21 3.05
CA PRO A 23 14.34 5.53 3.20
C PRO A 23 14.87 6.22 1.93
N HIS A 24 15.73 7.23 2.11
CA HIS A 24 16.31 8.01 1.01
C HIS A 24 17.39 7.25 0.21
N LYS A 25 17.97 6.19 0.80
CA LYS A 25 18.94 5.30 0.16
C LYS A 25 18.66 3.86 0.62
N ILE A 26 18.81 2.92 -0.30
CA ILE A 26 18.84 1.49 -0.01
C ILE A 26 20.25 1.03 -0.30
N ALA A 27 21.00 0.76 0.75
CA ALA A 27 22.36 0.24 0.68
C ALA A 27 22.45 -1.16 1.31
N THR A 28 21.40 -1.62 2.00
CA THR A 28 21.41 -2.89 2.74
C THR A 28 20.12 -3.67 2.57
N ASP A 29 20.23 -5.00 2.68
CA ASP A 29 19.09 -5.93 2.66
C ASP A 29 18.04 -5.57 3.71
N GLN A 30 18.46 -5.11 4.90
CA GLN A 30 17.54 -4.68 5.94
C GLN A 30 16.73 -3.45 5.55
N GLN A 31 17.32 -2.49 4.83
CA GLN A 31 16.59 -1.32 4.31
C GLN A 31 15.61 -1.72 3.21
N SER A 32 16.00 -2.67 2.36
CA SER A 32 15.12 -3.25 1.34
C SER A 32 13.94 -4.01 1.96
N MET A 33 14.18 -4.77 3.03
CA MET A 33 13.13 -5.46 3.79
C MET A 33 12.13 -4.49 4.44
N VAL A 34 12.62 -3.46 5.12
CA VAL A 34 11.76 -2.42 5.72
C VAL A 34 10.91 -1.75 4.64
N LEU A 35 11.49 -1.52 3.46
CA LEU A 35 10.76 -0.96 2.34
C LEU A 35 9.63 -1.87 1.87
N VAL A 36 9.92 -3.13 1.56
CA VAL A 36 8.92 -4.06 1.01
C VAL A 36 7.72 -4.19 1.96
N LYS A 37 7.98 -4.27 3.28
CA LYS A 37 6.91 -4.25 4.29
C LYS A 37 6.07 -2.98 4.24
N ARG A 38 6.71 -1.82 4.14
CA ARG A 38 6.00 -0.54 4.03
C ARG A 38 5.17 -0.44 2.75
N LEU A 39 5.72 -0.89 1.62
CA LEU A 39 5.01 -0.92 0.34
C LEU A 39 3.76 -1.82 0.40
N LEU A 40 3.87 -3.00 1.01
CA LEU A 40 2.72 -3.88 1.24
C LEU A 40 1.65 -3.18 2.09
N ALA A 41 2.02 -2.61 3.23
CA ALA A 41 1.07 -1.91 4.11
C ALA A 41 0.38 -0.73 3.42
N ILE A 42 1.14 0.10 2.70
CA ILE A 42 0.61 1.24 1.96
C ILE A 42 -0.34 0.76 0.87
N SER A 43 0.04 -0.26 0.09
CA SER A 43 -0.78 -0.77 -1.01
C SER A 43 -2.11 -1.33 -0.50
N VAL A 44 -2.09 -2.16 0.56
CA VAL A 44 -3.31 -2.69 1.17
C VAL A 44 -4.16 -1.58 1.79
N SER A 45 -3.54 -0.59 2.44
CA SER A 45 -4.27 0.57 2.99
C SER A 45 -4.94 1.39 1.89
N CYS A 46 -4.25 1.62 0.77
CA CYS A 46 -4.83 2.34 -0.36
C CYS A 46 -6.00 1.58 -0.98
N ILE A 47 -5.88 0.26 -1.19
CA ILE A 47 -6.98 -0.56 -1.74
C ILE A 47 -8.19 -0.50 -0.80
N THR A 48 -8.00 -0.76 0.48
CA THR A 48 -9.09 -0.80 1.47
C THR A 48 -9.76 0.56 1.66
N TYR A 49 -8.98 1.65 1.62
CA TYR A 49 -9.50 3.01 1.69
C TYR A 49 -10.30 3.39 0.44
N LEU A 50 -9.71 3.19 -0.74
CA LEU A 50 -10.32 3.61 -2.01
C LEU A 50 -11.55 2.77 -2.38
N ARG A 51 -11.63 1.51 -1.90
CA ARG A 51 -12.84 0.69 -1.99
C ARG A 51 -13.88 1.01 -0.90
N GLY A 52 -13.58 1.92 0.02
CA GLY A 52 -14.50 2.34 1.07
C GLY A 52 -14.83 1.24 2.08
N LEU A 53 -13.89 0.32 2.35
CA LEU A 53 -14.17 -0.87 3.15
C LEU A 53 -14.33 -0.59 4.65
N PHE A 54 -13.72 0.49 5.14
CA PHE A 54 -13.67 0.84 6.57
C PHE A 54 -13.91 2.33 6.76
N PRO A 55 -14.39 2.77 7.94
CA PRO A 55 -14.61 4.18 8.23
C PRO A 55 -13.31 4.98 8.29
N GLU A 56 -13.40 6.32 8.14
CA GLU A 56 -12.27 7.25 8.25
C GLU A 56 -11.51 7.11 9.58
N SER A 57 -12.19 6.72 10.66
CA SER A 57 -11.56 6.47 11.97
C SER A 57 -10.55 5.32 11.93
N SER A 58 -10.62 4.42 10.97
CA SER A 58 -9.70 3.29 10.84
C SER A 58 -8.42 3.65 10.08
N TYR A 59 -8.29 4.91 9.61
CA TYR A 59 -7.13 5.37 8.86
C TYR A 59 -6.42 6.56 9.54
N GLY A 60 -5.10 6.53 9.50
CA GLY A 60 -4.25 7.69 9.75
C GLY A 60 -3.88 8.37 8.44
N THR A 61 -3.87 9.71 8.43
CA THR A 61 -3.41 10.46 7.25
C THR A 61 -1.88 10.66 7.31
N ARG A 62 -1.22 10.42 6.18
CA ARG A 62 0.21 10.64 5.94
C ARG A 62 0.40 11.34 4.61
N TYR A 63 1.44 12.16 4.50
CA TYR A 63 1.73 12.91 3.28
C TYR A 63 3.05 12.43 2.68
N LEU A 64 3.05 12.20 1.37
CA LEU A 64 4.25 11.93 0.59
C LEU A 64 4.28 12.93 -0.57
N ASP A 65 5.15 13.93 -0.49
CA ASP A 65 5.05 15.15 -1.30
C ASP A 65 3.61 15.71 -1.24
N ASP A 66 2.96 15.85 -2.39
CA ASP A 66 1.59 16.38 -2.52
C ASP A 66 0.50 15.29 -2.41
N LEU A 67 0.88 14.03 -2.20
CA LEU A 67 -0.07 12.92 -2.09
C LEU A 67 -0.53 12.70 -0.66
N CYS A 68 -1.86 12.68 -0.47
CA CYS A 68 -2.51 12.27 0.77
C CYS A 68 -2.70 10.75 0.78
N LEU A 69 -2.06 10.09 1.74
CA LEU A 69 -2.13 8.65 1.96
C LEU A 69 -2.93 8.34 3.22
N LYS A 70 -3.87 7.43 3.07
CA LYS A 70 -4.68 6.89 4.15
C LYS A 70 -4.10 5.54 4.52
N ILE A 71 -3.47 5.50 5.68
CA ILE A 71 -2.74 4.33 6.19
C ILE A 71 -3.61 3.67 7.24
N LEU A 72 -3.89 2.38 7.11
CA LEU A 72 -4.62 1.62 8.12
C LEU A 72 -3.91 1.75 9.46
N ARG A 73 -4.68 2.01 10.51
CA ARG A 73 -4.21 2.00 11.89
C ARG A 73 -4.98 0.94 12.68
N GLU A 74 -4.39 0.49 13.78
CA GLU A 74 -5.10 -0.37 14.71
C GLU A 74 -6.25 0.42 15.33
N ASP A 75 -7.47 0.09 14.90
CA ASP A 75 -8.71 0.66 15.41
C ASP A 75 -9.53 -0.45 16.07
N LYS A 76 -9.55 -0.46 17.41
CA LYS A 76 -10.29 -1.45 18.19
C LYS A 76 -11.80 -1.34 18.00
N SER A 77 -12.29 -0.21 17.49
CA SER A 77 -13.72 0.00 17.22
C SER A 77 -14.17 -0.64 15.90
N CYS A 78 -13.24 -0.96 14.99
CA CYS A 78 -13.52 -1.62 13.71
C CYS A 78 -12.74 -2.93 13.59
N LEU A 79 -13.37 -4.04 14.00
CA LEU A 79 -12.76 -5.38 13.98
C LEU A 79 -12.26 -5.80 12.60
N GLY A 80 -12.97 -5.37 11.52
CA GLY A 80 -12.55 -5.62 10.15
C GLY A 80 -11.20 -4.98 9.83
N SER A 81 -11.02 -3.69 10.15
CA SER A 81 -9.75 -2.99 9.94
C SER A 81 -8.60 -3.60 10.76
N LEU A 82 -8.90 -3.96 12.02
CA LEU A 82 -7.95 -4.62 12.92
C LEU A 82 -7.49 -5.97 12.36
N GLN A 83 -8.41 -6.73 11.77
CA GLN A 83 -8.09 -8.01 11.14
C GLN A 83 -7.14 -7.84 9.95
N ILE A 84 -7.29 -6.78 9.15
CA ILE A 84 -6.37 -6.49 8.03
C ILE A 84 -4.98 -6.12 8.55
N VAL A 85 -4.89 -5.33 9.61
CA VAL A 85 -3.59 -5.01 10.22
C VAL A 85 -2.89 -6.28 10.69
N LYS A 86 -3.61 -7.22 11.32
CA LYS A 86 -3.05 -8.52 11.71
C LYS A 86 -2.56 -9.36 10.52
N TRP A 87 -3.30 -9.35 9.40
CA TRP A 87 -2.84 -10.04 8.18
C TRP A 87 -1.56 -9.43 7.61
N ILE A 88 -1.46 -8.09 7.60
CA ILE A 88 -0.25 -7.38 7.19
C ILE A 88 0.93 -7.75 8.11
N GLN A 89 0.71 -7.76 9.43
CA GLN A 89 1.71 -8.19 10.41
C GLN A 89 2.17 -9.64 10.17
N GLY A 90 1.25 -10.56 9.87
CA GLY A 90 1.59 -11.94 9.51
C GLY A 90 2.44 -12.03 8.23
N CYS A 91 2.17 -11.17 7.24
CA CYS A 91 3.03 -11.07 6.05
C CYS A 91 4.44 -10.57 6.42
N PHE A 92 4.56 -9.65 7.38
CA PHE A 92 5.86 -9.12 7.80
C PHE A 92 6.74 -10.19 8.43
N ASP A 93 6.19 -11.02 9.31
CA ASP A 93 6.90 -12.16 9.89
C ASP A 93 7.37 -13.14 8.80
N ALA A 94 6.50 -13.43 7.83
CA ALA A 94 6.83 -14.32 6.73
C ALA A 94 7.89 -13.75 5.76
N LEU A 95 7.89 -12.42 5.57
CA LEU A 95 8.90 -11.71 4.80
C LEU A 95 10.25 -11.71 5.51
N GLU A 96 10.30 -11.49 6.83
CA GLU A 96 11.55 -11.49 7.61
C GLU A 96 12.33 -12.80 7.52
N LYS A 97 11.58 -13.90 7.43
CA LYS A 97 12.12 -15.26 7.30
C LYS A 97 12.30 -15.69 5.83
N ASN A 98 12.07 -14.79 4.87
CA ASN A 98 12.28 -14.97 3.44
C ASN A 98 11.53 -16.15 2.77
N TYR A 99 10.35 -16.53 3.27
CA TYR A 99 9.59 -17.66 2.72
C TYR A 99 8.24 -17.27 2.11
N LEU A 100 7.77 -16.03 2.30
CA LEU A 100 6.55 -15.57 1.64
C LEU A 100 6.78 -15.42 0.13
N HIS A 101 6.05 -16.18 -0.68
CA HIS A 101 6.10 -16.08 -2.14
C HIS A 101 5.06 -15.10 -2.67
N MET A 102 3.83 -15.15 -2.15
CA MET A 102 2.74 -14.30 -2.61
C MET A 102 1.70 -14.06 -1.53
N ALA A 103 1.20 -12.84 -1.42
CA ALA A 103 0.00 -12.52 -0.65
C ALA A 103 -1.13 -12.11 -1.61
N VAL A 104 -2.33 -12.66 -1.42
CA VAL A 104 -3.48 -12.38 -2.28
C VAL A 104 -4.61 -11.84 -1.42
N LEU A 105 -4.89 -10.54 -1.58
CA LEU A 105 -6.06 -9.87 -1.02
C LEU A 105 -7.23 -10.02 -2.00
N ALA A 106 -8.31 -10.65 -1.55
CA ALA A 106 -9.49 -10.92 -2.37
C ALA A 106 -10.74 -10.31 -1.75
N ILE A 107 -11.49 -9.54 -2.55
CA ILE A 107 -12.79 -8.99 -2.21
C ILE A 107 -13.85 -9.78 -2.97
N TYR A 108 -14.58 -10.63 -2.26
CA TYR A 108 -15.68 -11.42 -2.80
C TYR A 108 -16.99 -10.66 -2.63
N THR A 109 -17.61 -10.30 -3.74
CA THR A 109 -18.91 -9.61 -3.76
C THR A 109 -20.09 -10.58 -3.81
N ASN A 110 -19.85 -11.83 -4.23
CA ASN A 110 -20.86 -12.88 -4.25
C ASN A 110 -20.15 -14.25 -4.15
N PRO A 111 -20.39 -15.05 -3.09
CA PRO A 111 -19.81 -16.39 -2.95
C PRO A 111 -20.19 -17.34 -4.10
N LYS A 112 -21.30 -17.07 -4.80
CA LYS A 112 -21.82 -17.89 -5.89
C LYS A 112 -21.25 -17.49 -7.27
N GLU A 113 -20.59 -16.35 -7.38
CA GLU A 113 -20.02 -15.85 -8.64
C GLU A 113 -18.53 -15.49 -8.47
N PRO A 114 -17.62 -16.48 -8.52
CA PRO A 114 -16.20 -16.24 -8.35
C PRO A 114 -15.60 -15.30 -9.41
N GLN A 115 -16.24 -15.14 -10.57
CA GLN A 115 -15.78 -14.23 -11.63
C GLN A 115 -15.94 -12.74 -11.31
N ARG A 116 -16.78 -12.36 -10.34
CA ARG A 116 -16.91 -10.96 -9.88
C ARG A 116 -15.95 -10.60 -8.74
N THR A 117 -15.02 -11.50 -8.41
CA THR A 117 -14.05 -11.29 -7.33
C THR A 117 -12.96 -10.32 -7.75
N GLU A 118 -12.72 -9.31 -6.92
CA GLU A 118 -11.61 -8.37 -7.08
C GLU A 118 -10.38 -8.95 -6.38
N LEU A 119 -9.30 -9.23 -7.13
CA LEU A 119 -8.08 -9.85 -6.60
C LEU A 119 -6.89 -8.90 -6.74
N TYR A 120 -6.09 -8.83 -5.68
CA TYR A 120 -4.82 -8.11 -5.60
C TYR A 120 -3.75 -9.07 -5.10
N GLN A 121 -2.77 -9.35 -5.96
CA GLN A 121 -1.67 -10.25 -5.70
C GLN A 121 -0.40 -9.44 -5.48
N PHE A 122 0.28 -9.68 -4.38
CA PHE A 122 1.58 -9.14 -4.03
C PHE A 122 2.58 -10.29 -4.12
N LYS A 123 3.46 -10.28 -5.13
CA LYS A 123 4.46 -11.33 -5.34
C LYS A 123 5.79 -10.87 -4.81
N PHE A 124 6.49 -11.73 -4.11
CA PHE A 124 7.76 -11.43 -3.48
C PHE A 124 8.85 -12.31 -4.08
N LYS A 125 10.05 -11.73 -4.24
CA LYS A 125 11.26 -12.43 -4.67
C LYS A 125 12.40 -12.01 -3.78
N TYR A 126 13.24 -12.94 -3.35
CA TYR A 126 14.39 -12.66 -2.52
C TYR A 126 15.64 -12.80 -3.38
N THR A 127 16.39 -11.71 -3.58
CA THR A 127 17.63 -11.71 -4.36
C THR A 127 18.81 -11.29 -3.48
N LYS A 128 20.02 -11.35 -4.03
CA LYS A 128 21.24 -10.89 -3.35
C LYS A 128 21.26 -9.37 -3.08
N ASP A 129 20.36 -8.63 -3.72
CA ASP A 129 20.18 -7.17 -3.54
C ASP A 129 19.01 -6.84 -2.59
N GLY A 130 18.52 -7.86 -1.87
CA GLY A 130 17.38 -7.78 -0.96
C GLY A 130 16.04 -8.21 -1.58
N PRO A 131 14.95 -8.15 -0.79
CA PRO A 131 13.62 -8.53 -1.26
C PRO A 131 13.06 -7.54 -2.29
N GLN A 132 12.38 -8.07 -3.30
CA GLN A 132 11.63 -7.34 -4.31
C GLN A 132 10.14 -7.69 -4.23
N MET A 133 9.28 -6.73 -4.55
CA MET A 133 7.82 -6.90 -4.50
C MET A 133 7.18 -6.43 -5.82
N ASP A 134 6.38 -7.29 -6.43
CA ASP A 134 5.56 -7.00 -7.62
C ASP A 134 4.08 -7.00 -7.23
N ILE A 135 3.25 -6.14 -7.83
CA ILE A 135 1.79 -6.11 -7.59
C ILE A 135 1.05 -6.45 -8.87
N VAL A 136 0.09 -7.37 -8.81
CA VAL A 136 -0.76 -7.78 -9.93
C VAL A 136 -2.21 -7.77 -9.48
N SER A 137 -3.07 -7.02 -10.16
CA SER A 137 -4.52 -7.06 -9.96
C SER A 137 -5.18 -7.79 -11.12
N THR A 138 -6.41 -8.32 -10.93
CA THR A 138 -7.21 -8.93 -11.99
C THR A 138 -7.30 -8.08 -13.27
N LYS A 139 -7.15 -6.75 -13.15
CA LYS A 139 -7.26 -5.80 -14.28
C LYS A 139 -5.93 -5.18 -14.73
N MET A 140 -4.81 -5.35 -14.00
CA MET A 140 -3.53 -4.69 -14.38
C MET A 140 -2.29 -5.24 -13.65
N SER A 141 -1.13 -5.20 -14.31
CA SER A 141 0.19 -5.44 -13.70
C SER A 141 0.88 -4.12 -13.30
N PHE A 142 1.47 -4.10 -12.11
CA PHE A 142 2.33 -3.00 -11.65
C PHE A 142 3.80 -3.39 -11.82
N ALA A 143 4.65 -2.40 -12.13
CA ALA A 143 6.04 -2.61 -12.53
C ALA A 143 6.94 -3.08 -11.37
N LYS A 144 8.02 -3.76 -11.74
CA LYS A 144 9.09 -4.29 -10.90
C LYS A 144 9.99 -3.17 -10.37
N TRP A 145 10.32 -3.17 -9.08
CA TRP A 145 11.14 -2.13 -8.43
C TRP A 145 12.60 -2.58 -8.27
N VAL A 146 13.57 -1.74 -8.67
CA VAL A 146 15.00 -2.09 -8.68
C VAL A 146 15.89 -1.08 -7.92
N SER A 147 15.44 0.13 -7.54
CA SER A 147 16.32 1.09 -6.80
C SER A 147 15.62 2.18 -5.95
N SER A 148 16.35 2.75 -4.99
CA SER A 148 15.84 3.70 -3.95
C SER A 148 15.24 5.01 -4.48
N GLU A 149 15.74 5.57 -5.58
CA GLU A 149 15.19 6.80 -6.17
C GLU A 149 13.95 6.50 -7.02
N GLU A 150 13.93 5.34 -7.67
CA GLU A 150 12.75 4.82 -8.35
C GLU A 150 11.66 4.44 -7.36
N ILE A 151 11.98 4.16 -6.10
CA ILE A 151 11.00 3.79 -5.08
C ILE A 151 10.12 4.94 -4.63
N LYS A 152 10.65 6.16 -4.43
CA LYS A 152 9.80 7.31 -4.07
C LYS A 152 8.90 7.69 -5.25
N LYS A 153 9.50 7.91 -6.42
CA LYS A 153 8.78 8.13 -7.69
C LYS A 153 7.80 6.99 -7.97
N GLY A 154 8.19 5.81 -7.54
CA GLY A 154 7.51 4.57 -7.76
C GLY A 154 6.28 4.34 -6.93
N SER A 155 6.41 4.60 -5.64
CA SER A 155 5.31 4.62 -4.69
C SER A 155 4.28 5.65 -5.14
N ILE A 156 4.72 6.84 -5.53
CA ILE A 156 3.87 7.89 -6.12
C ILE A 156 3.15 7.38 -7.37
N LEU A 157 3.86 6.72 -8.29
CA LEU A 157 3.27 6.14 -9.49
C LEU A 157 2.27 5.02 -9.16
N LEU A 158 2.56 4.19 -8.17
CA LEU A 158 1.71 3.09 -7.73
C LEU A 158 0.42 3.61 -7.10
N ILE A 159 0.53 4.62 -6.23
CA ILE A 159 -0.60 5.32 -5.63
C ILE A 159 -1.46 5.96 -6.72
N ARG A 160 -0.86 6.67 -7.68
CA ARG A 160 -1.59 7.27 -8.82
C ARG A 160 -2.30 6.21 -9.67
N LYS A 161 -1.63 5.10 -9.97
CA LYS A 161 -2.25 3.97 -10.69
C LYS A 161 -3.39 3.33 -9.89
N LEU A 162 -3.25 3.19 -8.57
CA LEU A 162 -4.32 2.71 -7.68
C LEU A 162 -5.51 3.67 -7.72
N TYR A 163 -5.30 4.98 -7.58
CA TYR A 163 -6.38 5.97 -7.70
C TYR A 163 -7.10 5.87 -9.06
N LEU A 164 -6.36 5.76 -10.17
CA LEU A 164 -6.95 5.59 -11.51
C LEU A 164 -7.73 4.28 -11.67
N LEU A 165 -7.25 3.17 -11.10
CA LEU A 165 -7.97 1.90 -11.11
C LEU A 165 -9.31 1.99 -10.38
N MET A 166 -9.31 2.67 -9.24
CA MET A 166 -10.49 2.78 -8.38
C MET A 166 -11.56 3.67 -8.99
N GLN A 167 -11.17 4.71 -9.74
CA GLN A 167 -12.11 5.52 -10.54
C GLN A 167 -12.83 4.70 -11.62
N ASN A 168 -12.22 3.60 -12.10
CA ASN A 168 -12.81 2.71 -13.10
C ASN A 168 -13.54 1.51 -12.48
N LEU A 169 -13.58 1.40 -11.15
CA LEU A 169 -14.31 0.34 -10.45
C LEU A 169 -15.69 0.86 -10.02
N GLY A 170 -16.72 0.08 -10.35
CA GLY A 170 -18.07 0.33 -9.84
C GLY A 170 -18.14 0.23 -8.29
N PRO A 171 -19.23 0.72 -7.69
CA PRO A 171 -19.45 0.58 -6.27
C PRO A 171 -19.45 -0.90 -5.87
N LEU A 172 -18.90 -1.21 -4.69
CA LEU A 172 -19.07 -2.53 -4.10
C LEU A 172 -20.53 -2.71 -3.67
N PRO A 173 -21.08 -3.94 -3.77
CA PRO A 173 -22.34 -4.24 -3.12
C PRO A 173 -22.20 -4.17 -1.59
N ASN A 174 -23.34 -4.13 -0.90
CA ASN A 174 -23.38 -3.97 0.56
C ASN A 174 -22.74 -5.16 1.30
N ASP A 175 -22.86 -6.36 0.75
CA ASP A 175 -22.30 -7.58 1.34
C ASP A 175 -21.04 -7.99 0.58
N ILE A 176 -19.91 -7.92 1.28
CA ILE A 176 -18.62 -8.37 0.76
C ILE A 176 -17.90 -9.24 1.79
N THR A 177 -17.11 -10.19 1.30
CA THR A 177 -16.18 -10.98 2.11
C THR A 177 -14.76 -10.65 1.72
N LEU A 178 -13.96 -10.19 2.68
CA LEU A 178 -12.55 -9.91 2.48
C LEU A 178 -11.71 -11.10 2.96
N THR A 179 -10.71 -11.51 2.18
CA THR A 179 -9.77 -12.56 2.59
C THR A 179 -8.35 -12.21 2.18
N MET A 180 -7.37 -12.69 2.94
CA MET A 180 -5.96 -12.68 2.57
C MET A 180 -5.45 -14.13 2.53
N LYS A 181 -4.95 -14.56 1.37
CA LYS A 181 -4.31 -15.88 1.21
C LYS A 181 -2.81 -15.69 1.05
N LEU A 182 -2.03 -16.43 1.82
CA LEU A 182 -0.57 -16.41 1.76
C LEU A 182 -0.08 -17.69 1.10
N PHE A 183 0.81 -17.53 0.12
CA PHE A 183 1.51 -18.61 -0.56
C PHE A 183 2.98 -18.49 -0.21
N TYR A 184 3.59 -19.63 0.09
CA TYR A 184 4.98 -19.71 0.52
C TYR A 184 5.81 -20.42 -0.54
N TYR A 185 7.12 -20.17 -0.53
CA TYR A 185 8.03 -21.02 -1.28
C TYR A 185 8.01 -22.43 -0.68
N ASN A 186 7.94 -23.44 -1.55
CA ASN A 186 8.27 -24.81 -1.13
C ASN A 186 9.79 -24.85 -1.07
N ASP A 187 10.35 -25.20 0.09
CA ASP A 187 11.79 -25.43 0.25
C ASP A 187 12.32 -26.46 -0.78
#